data_AF-A0A6M0S896-F1
#
_entry.id   AF-A0A6M0S896-F1
#
_cell.length_a   1.000
_cell.length_b   1.000
_cell.length_c   1.000
_cell.angle_alpha   90.00
_cell.angle_beta   90.00
_cell.angle_gamma   90.00
#
_symmetry.space_group_name_H-M   'P 1'
#
loop_
_entity.id
_entity.type
_entity.pdbx_description
1 polymer ?
#
loop_
_entity_poly.entity_id
_entity_poly.type
_entity_poly.pdbx_seq_one_letter_code
_entity_poly.pdbx_strand_id
1 'polypeptide(L)'
;MLAKFKRLEFEAVDGVIRTFYGCSVVGAIEFEERLAELQQALNNHNEEASPEELYRTDKWVRHLINRLLELNGIKPEWCNWDMVSQFVFGRVVDGKATAGYLVGLNTPDKLKKASDDGQAVGGKAGLIAAIATHCQGLEEAYRIAESVPANELLAVLEQKIELAKSPEQRAKEAEDRRFEDWKQKKLQKIKERQVS
;
A
#
# COMPACT_ATOMS: atom_id res chain seq x y z
N MET A 1 -13.11 19.02 4.12
CA MET A 1 -12.18 18.75 3.00
C MET A 1 -12.31 17.25 2.73
N LEU A 2 -12.90 16.84 1.60
CA LEU A 2 -13.05 15.42 1.26
C LEU A 2 -11.66 14.83 1.03
N ALA A 3 -11.33 13.71 1.67
CA ALA A 3 -10.06 13.03 1.43
C ALA A 3 -9.94 12.67 -0.06
N LYS A 4 -8.89 13.17 -0.73
CA LYS A 4 -8.57 12.76 -2.11
C LYS A 4 -7.88 11.41 -2.02
N PHE A 5 -8.60 10.36 -2.35
CA PHE A 5 -8.07 9.01 -2.33
C PHE A 5 -7.19 8.74 -3.57
N LYS A 6 -6.17 7.90 -3.41
CA LYS A 6 -5.23 7.55 -4.49
C LYS A 6 -5.91 6.58 -5.44
N ARG A 7 -6.28 7.08 -6.62
CA ARG A 7 -6.91 6.33 -7.71
C ARG A 7 -5.98 6.35 -8.90
N LEU A 8 -5.88 5.23 -9.59
CA LEU A 8 -5.10 5.13 -10.82
C LEU A 8 -6.03 4.74 -11.97
N GLU A 9 -5.70 5.20 -13.16
CA GLU A 9 -6.44 4.92 -14.38
C GLU A 9 -5.53 4.21 -15.38
N PHE A 10 -6.13 3.34 -16.19
CA PHE A 10 -5.46 2.70 -17.31
C PHE A 10 -6.44 2.53 -18.48
N GLU A 11 -5.91 2.55 -19.69
CA GLU A 11 -6.66 2.17 -20.89
C GLU A 11 -6.59 0.66 -21.03
N ALA A 12 -7.74 -0.02 -21.00
CA ALA A 12 -7.82 -1.47 -21.16
C ALA A 12 -7.60 -1.88 -22.63
N VAL A 13 -7.42 -3.18 -22.89
CA VAL A 13 -7.20 -3.71 -24.25
C VAL A 13 -8.37 -3.44 -25.23
N ASP A 14 -9.56 -3.12 -24.70
CA ASP A 14 -10.73 -2.71 -25.47
C ASP A 14 -10.79 -1.19 -25.76
N GLY A 15 -9.77 -0.43 -25.36
CA GLY A 15 -9.70 1.03 -25.49
C GLY A 15 -10.50 1.80 -24.43
N VAL A 16 -11.13 1.12 -23.47
CA VAL A 16 -11.92 1.78 -22.42
C VAL A 16 -11.00 2.16 -21.27
N ILE A 17 -11.04 3.44 -20.87
CA ILE A 17 -10.34 3.91 -19.68
C ILE A 17 -11.08 3.42 -18.43
N ARG A 18 -10.36 2.73 -17.55
CA ARG A 18 -10.87 2.14 -16.31
C ARG A 18 -10.06 2.63 -15.12
N THR A 19 -10.73 2.75 -13.98
CA THR A 19 -10.10 3.15 -12.72
C THR A 19 -9.94 1.95 -11.80
N PHE A 20 -8.82 1.87 -11.10
CA PHE A 20 -8.56 0.88 -10.07
C PHE A 20 -8.08 1.52 -8.76
N TYR A 21 -8.24 0.78 -7.68
CA TYR A 21 -8.04 1.22 -6.30
C TYR A 21 -7.16 0.23 -5.55
N GLY A 22 -6.67 0.62 -4.37
CA GLY A 22 -6.11 -0.34 -3.44
C GLY A 22 -7.17 -1.32 -2.93
N CYS A 23 -6.74 -2.45 -2.39
CA CYS A 23 -7.62 -3.46 -1.81
C CYS A 23 -8.36 -2.91 -0.59
N SER A 24 -9.53 -3.48 -0.32
CA SER A 24 -10.18 -3.39 0.99
C SER A 24 -9.30 -3.97 2.09
N VAL A 25 -9.67 -3.83 3.36
CA VAL A 25 -8.86 -4.37 4.47
C VAL A 25 -8.72 -5.88 4.36
N VAL A 26 -9.85 -6.58 4.12
CA VAL A 26 -9.88 -8.03 3.92
C VAL A 26 -9.12 -8.39 2.64
N GLY A 27 -9.38 -7.69 1.54
CA GLY A 27 -8.69 -7.92 0.28
C GLY A 27 -7.19 -7.68 0.37
N ALA A 28 -6.74 -6.76 1.23
CA ALA A 28 -5.33 -6.49 1.42
C ALA A 28 -4.65 -7.64 2.19
N ILE A 29 -5.32 -8.32 3.13
CA ILE A 29 -4.78 -9.53 3.79
C ILE A 29 -4.52 -10.58 2.73
N GLU A 30 -5.55 -10.90 1.94
CA GLU A 30 -5.43 -11.89 0.87
C GLU A 30 -4.38 -11.47 -0.16
N PHE A 31 -4.28 -10.18 -0.49
CA PHE A 31 -3.28 -9.66 -1.42
C PHE A 31 -1.85 -9.97 -0.96
N GLU A 32 -1.54 -9.80 0.33
CA GLU A 32 -0.21 -10.12 0.88
C GLU A 32 0.08 -11.62 0.82
N GLU A 33 -0.90 -12.46 1.18
CA GLU A 33 -0.78 -13.92 1.11
C GLU A 33 -0.50 -14.38 -0.33
N ARG A 34 -1.31 -13.93 -1.30
CA ARG A 34 -1.15 -14.29 -2.71
C ARG A 34 0.13 -13.75 -3.31
N LEU A 35 0.59 -12.57 -2.88
CA LEU A 35 1.87 -12.02 -3.32
C LEU A 35 3.05 -12.86 -2.81
N ALA A 36 3.00 -13.32 -1.56
CA ALA A 36 4.02 -14.21 -1.01
C ALA A 36 4.04 -15.57 -1.70
N GLU A 37 2.86 -16.15 -1.96
CA GLU A 37 2.72 -17.39 -2.74
C GLU A 37 3.25 -17.22 -4.17
N LEU A 38 3.02 -16.07 -4.81
CA LEU A 38 3.53 -15.78 -6.14
C LEU A 38 5.05 -15.69 -6.14
N GLN A 39 5.64 -15.00 -5.16
CA GLN A 39 7.09 -14.92 -5.01
C GLN A 39 7.70 -16.31 -4.82
N GLN A 40 7.09 -17.14 -3.97
CA GLN A 40 7.54 -18.52 -3.78
C GLN A 40 7.40 -19.36 -5.06
N ALA A 41 6.27 -19.25 -5.76
CA ALA A 41 6.05 -19.97 -7.01
C ALA A 41 7.10 -19.59 -8.06
N LEU A 42 7.37 -18.29 -8.24
CA LEU A 42 8.39 -17.80 -9.18
C LEU A 42 9.80 -18.28 -8.79
N ASN A 43 10.15 -18.27 -7.49
CA ASN A 43 11.45 -18.75 -7.01
C ASN A 43 11.64 -20.27 -7.14
N ASN A 44 10.56 -21.04 -7.20
CA ASN A 44 10.61 -22.49 -7.38
C ASN A 44 10.81 -22.92 -8.84
N HIS A 45 10.62 -22.01 -9.80
CA HIS A 45 10.94 -22.27 -11.20
C HIS A 45 12.41 -21.95 -11.47
N ASN A 46 13.05 -22.75 -12.35
CA ASN A 46 14.39 -22.46 -12.83
C ASN A 46 14.42 -21.11 -13.55
N GLU A 47 15.54 -20.38 -13.47
CA GLU A 47 15.74 -19.02 -14.01
C GLU A 47 15.52 -18.90 -15.53
N GLU A 48 15.34 -20.02 -16.24
CA GLU A 48 15.14 -20.06 -17.69
C GLU A 48 13.75 -19.59 -18.12
N ALA A 49 12.72 -19.75 -17.28
CA ALA A 49 11.35 -19.37 -17.63
C ALA A 49 11.07 -17.92 -17.22
N SER A 50 10.73 -17.08 -18.19
CA SER A 50 10.32 -15.70 -17.91
C SER A 50 8.96 -15.67 -17.19
N PRO A 51 8.67 -14.62 -16.39
CA PRO A 51 7.36 -14.46 -15.76
C PRO A 51 6.19 -14.46 -16.77
N GLU A 52 6.43 -14.01 -18.01
CA GLU A 52 5.42 -14.03 -19.09
C GLU A 52 5.06 -15.45 -19.50
N GLU A 53 6.08 -16.28 -19.70
CA GLU A 53 5.90 -17.69 -20.06
C GLU A 53 5.20 -18.43 -18.94
N LEU A 54 5.60 -18.19 -17.68
CA LEU A 54 4.94 -18.78 -16.51
C LEU A 54 3.47 -18.35 -16.42
N TYR A 55 3.15 -17.07 -16.66
CA TYR A 55 1.76 -16.60 -16.69
C TYR A 55 0.92 -17.29 -17.77
N ARG A 56 1.51 -17.65 -18.92
CA ARG A 56 0.79 -18.33 -20.01
C ARG A 56 0.64 -19.83 -19.77
N THR A 57 1.66 -20.47 -19.22
CA THR A 57 1.81 -21.93 -19.17
C THR A 57 1.47 -22.53 -17.81
N ASP A 58 1.82 -21.86 -16.71
CA ASP A 58 1.56 -22.33 -15.35
C ASP A 58 0.20 -21.81 -14.85
N LYS A 59 -0.71 -22.75 -14.58
CA LYS A 59 -2.08 -22.43 -14.14
C LYS A 59 -2.11 -21.74 -12.78
N TRP A 60 -1.19 -22.09 -11.88
CA TRP A 60 -1.14 -21.57 -10.53
C TRP A 60 -0.57 -20.16 -10.51
N VAL A 61 0.56 -19.92 -11.19
CA VAL A 61 1.12 -18.57 -11.37
C VAL A 61 0.10 -17.64 -12.01
N ARG A 62 -0.60 -18.10 -13.06
CA ARG A 62 -1.69 -17.34 -13.68
C ARG A 62 -2.82 -17.03 -12.71
N HIS A 63 -3.25 -18.01 -11.91
CA HIS A 63 -4.29 -17.81 -10.91
C HIS A 63 -3.90 -16.75 -9.89
N LEU A 64 -2.68 -16.82 -9.35
CA LEU A 64 -2.17 -15.86 -8.37
C LEU A 64 -2.14 -14.44 -8.93
N ILE A 65 -1.60 -14.26 -10.13
CA ILE A 65 -1.54 -12.96 -10.80
C ILE A 65 -2.95 -12.41 -11.06
N ASN A 66 -3.86 -13.24 -11.57
CA ASN A 66 -5.25 -12.83 -11.81
C ASN A 66 -5.95 -12.43 -10.50
N ARG A 67 -5.70 -13.17 -9.42
CA ARG A 67 -6.29 -12.86 -8.12
C ARG A 67 -5.81 -11.51 -7.58
N LEU A 68 -4.52 -11.19 -7.74
CA LEU A 68 -3.98 -9.88 -7.37
C LEU A 68 -4.65 -8.73 -8.15
N LEU A 69 -4.93 -8.92 -9.44
CA LEU A 69 -5.67 -7.95 -10.26
C LEU A 69 -7.11 -7.77 -9.75
N GLU A 70 -7.82 -8.88 -9.54
CA GLU A 70 -9.23 -8.89 -9.12
C GLU A 70 -9.43 -8.22 -7.76
N LEU A 71 -8.52 -8.44 -6.81
CA LEU A 71 -8.54 -7.79 -5.48
C LEU A 71 -8.46 -6.25 -5.56
N ASN A 72 -7.94 -5.72 -6.67
CA ASN A 72 -7.85 -4.29 -6.95
C ASN A 72 -8.93 -3.82 -7.95
N GLY A 73 -9.93 -4.67 -8.25
CA GLY A 73 -11.03 -4.36 -9.16
C GLY A 73 -10.66 -4.41 -10.64
N ILE A 74 -9.53 -5.01 -11.00
CA ILE A 74 -9.07 -5.17 -12.38
C ILE A 74 -9.45 -6.58 -12.85
N LYS A 75 -10.20 -6.67 -13.96
CA LYS A 75 -10.46 -7.97 -14.58
C LYS A 75 -9.28 -8.39 -15.48
N PRO A 76 -8.80 -9.64 -15.40
CA PRO A 76 -7.66 -10.09 -16.20
C PRO A 76 -7.83 -9.89 -17.71
N GLU A 77 -9.05 -10.05 -18.23
CA GLU A 77 -9.35 -9.86 -19.65
C GLU A 77 -9.21 -8.41 -20.14
N TRP A 78 -9.10 -7.44 -19.24
CA TRP A 78 -8.83 -6.03 -19.58
C TRP A 78 -7.35 -5.76 -19.84
N CYS A 79 -6.47 -6.70 -19.52
CA CYS A 79 -5.03 -6.48 -19.50
C CYS A 79 -4.32 -7.31 -20.57
N ASN A 80 -3.33 -6.71 -21.21
CA ASN A 80 -2.29 -7.46 -21.90
C ASN A 80 -1.12 -7.72 -20.93
N TRP A 81 -0.11 -8.48 -21.38
CA TRP A 81 1.03 -8.82 -20.53
C TRP A 81 1.83 -7.59 -20.05
N ASP A 82 2.03 -6.59 -20.90
CA ASP A 82 2.77 -5.39 -20.51
C ASP A 82 2.09 -4.68 -19.33
N MET A 83 0.76 -4.56 -19.37
CA MET A 83 -0.04 -4.02 -18.27
C MET A 83 0.08 -4.87 -17.01
N VAL A 84 -0.08 -6.19 -17.11
CA VAL A 84 0.09 -7.13 -15.99
C VAL A 84 1.47 -6.95 -15.37
N SER A 85 2.51 -6.84 -16.20
CA SER A 85 3.87 -6.69 -15.75
C SER A 85 4.08 -5.42 -14.95
N GLN A 86 3.58 -4.29 -15.46
CA GLN A 86 3.64 -3.00 -14.75
C GLN A 86 2.81 -2.98 -13.45
N PHE A 87 1.68 -3.68 -13.43
CA PHE A 87 0.80 -3.72 -12.25
C PHE A 87 1.41 -4.55 -11.11
N VAL A 88 1.97 -5.71 -11.43
CA VAL A 88 2.39 -6.69 -10.42
C VAL A 88 3.88 -6.60 -10.11
N PHE A 89 4.75 -6.48 -11.13
CA PHE A 89 6.19 -6.56 -10.95
C PHE A 89 6.85 -5.19 -10.77
N GLY A 90 7.96 -5.19 -10.03
CA GLY A 90 8.80 -4.01 -9.88
C GLY A 90 9.51 -3.66 -11.19
N ARG A 91 9.79 -2.37 -11.37
CA ARG A 91 10.52 -1.84 -12.53
C ARG A 91 11.57 -0.83 -12.10
N VAL A 92 12.57 -0.62 -12.95
CA VAL A 92 13.55 0.45 -12.76
C VAL A 92 13.10 1.66 -13.57
N VAL A 93 12.80 2.77 -12.89
CA VAL A 93 12.47 4.06 -13.51
C VAL A 93 13.51 5.07 -13.05
N ASP A 94 14.19 5.73 -13.98
CA ASP A 94 15.26 6.72 -13.69
C ASP A 94 16.34 6.18 -12.73
N GLY A 95 16.74 4.92 -12.92
CA GLY A 95 17.73 4.24 -12.07
C GLY A 95 17.23 3.85 -10.67
N LYS A 96 15.94 4.03 -10.37
CA LYS A 96 15.33 3.66 -9.08
C LYS A 96 14.38 2.49 -9.21
N ALA A 97 14.59 1.49 -8.37
CA ALA A 97 13.65 0.38 -8.21
C ALA A 97 12.32 0.93 -7.67
N THR A 98 11.26 0.73 -8.45
CA THR A 98 9.89 1.11 -8.14
C THR A 98 9.06 -0.15 -8.10
N ALA A 99 8.27 -0.34 -7.04
CA ALA A 99 7.36 -1.48 -6.94
C ALA A 99 6.28 -1.42 -8.03
N GLY A 100 5.71 -2.57 -8.38
CA GLY A 100 4.53 -2.63 -9.26
C GLY A 100 3.39 -1.79 -8.70
N TYR A 101 2.53 -1.26 -9.57
CA TYR A 101 1.49 -0.32 -9.15
C TYR A 101 0.59 -0.88 -8.04
N LEU A 102 0.22 -2.17 -8.09
CA LEU A 102 -0.65 -2.77 -7.09
C LEU A 102 0.05 -2.92 -5.74
N VAL A 103 1.33 -3.29 -5.73
CA VAL A 103 2.14 -3.33 -4.51
C VAL A 103 2.23 -1.93 -3.90
N GLY A 104 2.47 -0.90 -4.74
CA GLY A 104 2.54 0.49 -4.30
C GLY A 104 1.21 1.10 -3.85
N LEU A 105 0.07 0.55 -4.28
CA LEU A 105 -1.26 0.96 -3.80
C LEU A 105 -1.62 0.32 -2.45
N ASN A 106 -1.18 -0.93 -2.24
CA ASN A 106 -1.51 -1.72 -1.05
C ASN A 106 -0.49 -1.60 0.09
N THR A 107 0.66 -0.96 -0.16
CA THR A 107 1.65 -0.68 0.89
C THR A 107 1.43 0.72 1.48
N PRO A 108 1.13 0.86 2.78
CA PRO A 108 0.98 2.18 3.42
C PRO A 108 2.29 2.99 3.40
N ASP A 109 2.23 4.26 3.02
CA ASP A 109 3.41 5.15 2.93
C ASP A 109 4.17 5.29 4.27
N LYS A 110 3.47 5.14 5.41
CA LYS A 110 4.04 5.34 6.75
C LYS A 110 4.62 4.09 7.42
N LEU A 111 4.40 2.88 6.89
CA LEU A 111 5.13 1.69 7.34
C LEU A 111 6.61 1.71 6.92
N LYS A 112 7.01 2.66 6.06
CA LYS A 112 8.43 2.91 5.75
C LYS A 112 9.18 3.68 6.86
N LYS A 113 8.50 4.13 7.94
CA LYS A 113 9.09 4.92 9.04
C LYS A 113 8.49 4.66 10.44
N ALA A 114 7.92 3.51 10.72
CA ALA A 114 7.48 3.18 12.08
C ALA A 114 8.61 2.49 12.86
N SER A 115 9.13 3.19 13.86
CA SER A 115 10.07 2.71 14.87
C SER A 115 9.44 1.69 15.82
N ASP A 116 10.29 0.80 16.32
CA ASP A 116 10.06 -0.47 17.04
C ASP A 116 9.42 -0.38 18.44
N ASP A 117 8.78 0.72 18.82
CA ASP A 117 8.34 0.94 20.21
C ASP A 117 6.80 1.04 20.34
N GLY A 118 6.21 -0.05 20.84
CA GLY A 118 4.92 -0.05 21.53
C GLY A 118 3.82 -0.85 20.87
N GLN A 119 3.24 -1.79 21.63
CA GLN A 119 2.10 -2.66 21.32
C GLN A 119 0.79 -1.89 21.02
N ALA A 120 0.77 -1.05 19.99
CA ALA A 120 -0.45 -0.86 19.23
C ALA A 120 -0.67 -2.17 18.46
N VAL A 121 -1.90 -2.67 18.36
CA VAL A 121 -2.22 -3.77 17.45
C VAL A 121 -1.91 -3.25 16.04
N GLY A 122 -0.69 -3.49 15.57
CA GLY A 122 -0.19 -2.98 14.30
C GLY A 122 -0.82 -3.76 13.16
N GLY A 123 -1.14 -3.07 12.07
CA GLY A 123 -1.69 -3.70 10.87
C GLY A 123 -3.21 -3.82 10.85
N LYS A 124 -3.71 -4.70 9.99
CA LYS A 124 -5.12 -4.74 9.56
C LYS A 124 -6.08 -5.17 10.68
N ALA A 125 -5.62 -5.98 11.64
CA ALA A 125 -6.40 -6.33 12.83
C ALA A 125 -6.66 -5.12 13.75
N GLY A 126 -5.66 -4.26 13.93
CA GLY A 126 -5.83 -3.00 14.66
C GLY A 126 -6.74 -2.03 13.92
N LEU A 127 -6.69 -2.05 12.59
CA LEU A 127 -7.58 -1.25 11.75
C LEU A 127 -9.05 -1.65 11.93
N ILE A 128 -9.36 -2.96 11.90
CA ILE A 128 -10.72 -3.47 12.15
C ILE A 128 -11.18 -3.12 13.56
N ALA A 129 -10.33 -3.33 14.57
CA ALA A 129 -10.64 -2.98 15.95
C ALA A 129 -10.93 -1.47 16.11
N ALA A 130 -10.14 -0.61 15.46
CA ALA A 130 -10.34 0.84 15.47
C ALA A 130 -11.61 1.28 14.72
N ILE A 131 -12.02 0.57 13.67
CA ILE A 131 -13.31 0.84 13.02
C ILE A 131 -14.45 0.40 13.96
N ALA A 132 -14.32 -0.74 14.61
CA ALA A 132 -15.32 -1.28 15.53
C ALA A 132 -15.60 -0.38 16.74
N THR A 133 -14.61 0.38 17.24
CA THR A 133 -14.85 1.37 18.32
C THR A 133 -15.67 2.59 17.86
N HIS A 134 -15.84 2.78 16.55
CA HIS A 134 -16.53 3.92 15.96
C HIS A 134 -17.82 3.56 15.21
N CYS A 135 -18.14 2.27 15.08
CA CYS A 135 -19.38 1.76 14.50
C CYS A 135 -20.32 1.21 15.60
N GLN A 136 -21.58 0.93 15.27
CA GLN A 136 -22.56 0.39 16.22
C GLN A 136 -22.38 -1.12 16.48
N GLY A 137 -21.17 -1.66 16.28
CA GLY A 137 -20.84 -3.07 16.46
C GLY A 137 -19.79 -3.58 15.48
N LEU A 138 -19.32 -4.80 15.74
CA LEU A 138 -18.27 -5.46 14.95
C LEU A 138 -18.73 -5.78 13.51
N GLU A 139 -20.00 -6.10 13.32
CA GLU A 139 -20.55 -6.48 12.01
C GLU A 139 -20.52 -5.31 11.01
N GLU A 140 -20.90 -4.11 11.46
CA GLU A 140 -20.85 -2.91 10.63
C GLU A 140 -19.40 -2.51 10.32
N ALA A 141 -18.50 -2.66 11.30
CA ALA A 141 -17.08 -2.43 11.09
C ALA A 141 -16.48 -3.38 10.04
N TYR A 142 -16.90 -4.64 10.06
CA TYR A 142 -16.47 -5.62 9.07
C TYR A 142 -16.97 -5.27 7.66
N ARG A 143 -18.24 -4.89 7.53
CA ARG A 143 -18.84 -4.46 6.25
C ARG A 143 -18.12 -3.25 5.65
N ILE A 144 -17.73 -2.29 6.48
CA ILE A 144 -16.92 -1.13 6.04
C ILE A 144 -15.52 -1.58 5.63
N ALA A 145 -14.89 -2.46 6.41
CA ALA A 145 -13.57 -2.99 6.13
C ALA A 145 -13.50 -3.82 4.83
N GLU A 146 -14.60 -4.44 4.41
CA GLU A 146 -14.71 -5.18 3.15
C GLU A 146 -14.89 -4.31 1.91
N SER A 147 -15.50 -3.13 2.07
CA SER A 147 -15.95 -2.30 0.94
C SER A 147 -15.07 -1.09 0.68
N VAL A 148 -14.34 -0.60 1.68
CA VAL A 148 -13.51 0.60 1.58
C VAL A 148 -12.03 0.21 1.51
N PRO A 149 -11.24 0.79 0.59
CA PRO A 149 -9.81 0.51 0.52
C PRO A 149 -9.08 0.81 1.84
N ALA A 150 -8.14 -0.05 2.22
CA ALA A 150 -7.50 -0.02 3.53
C ALA A 150 -6.73 1.28 3.79
N ASN A 151 -6.10 1.83 2.74
CA ASN A 151 -5.37 3.10 2.79
C ASN A 151 -6.31 4.30 3.05
N GLU A 152 -7.54 4.26 2.54
CA GLU A 152 -8.55 5.28 2.79
C GLU A 152 -9.02 5.26 4.24
N LEU A 153 -9.28 4.07 4.78
CA LEU A 153 -9.66 3.88 6.18
C LEU A 153 -8.56 4.33 7.13
N LEU A 154 -7.30 3.98 6.84
CA LEU A 154 -6.14 4.46 7.59
C LEU A 154 -6.07 5.98 7.59
N ALA A 155 -6.21 6.64 6.43
CA ALA A 155 -6.16 8.10 6.34
C ALA A 155 -7.25 8.78 7.17
N VAL A 156 -8.46 8.22 7.19
CA VAL A 156 -9.58 8.75 7.99
C VAL A 156 -9.30 8.57 9.49
N LEU A 157 -8.80 7.42 9.93
CA LEU A 157 -8.45 7.19 11.33
C LEU A 157 -7.32 8.10 11.78
N GLU A 158 -6.28 8.27 10.97
CA GLU A 158 -5.18 9.20 11.29
C GLU A 158 -5.69 10.63 11.46
N GLN A 159 -6.57 11.11 10.58
CA GLN A 159 -7.19 12.43 10.73
C GLN A 159 -7.99 12.54 12.03
N LYS A 160 -8.74 11.50 12.41
CA LYS A 160 -9.48 11.49 13.68
C LYS A 160 -8.56 11.48 14.90
N ILE A 161 -7.49 10.69 14.86
CA ILE A 161 -6.47 10.66 15.93
C ILE A 161 -5.86 12.05 16.10
N GLU A 162 -5.46 12.72 15.01
CA GLU A 162 -4.94 14.09 15.05
C GLU A 162 -5.94 15.10 15.64
N LEU A 163 -7.22 14.98 15.29
CA LEU A 163 -8.28 15.83 15.84
C LEU A 163 -8.52 15.56 17.33
N ALA A 164 -8.37 14.32 17.78
CA ALA A 164 -8.53 13.91 19.17
C ALA A 164 -7.34 14.25 20.07
N LYS A 165 -6.18 14.64 19.51
CA LYS A 165 -5.01 15.04 20.31
C LYS A 165 -5.34 16.21 21.24
N SER A 166 -4.95 16.08 22.50
CA SER A 166 -5.10 17.15 23.48
C SER A 166 -4.16 18.33 23.16
N PRO A 167 -4.44 19.55 23.68
CA PRO A 167 -3.55 20.70 23.53
C PRO A 167 -2.12 20.43 24.02
N GLU A 168 -1.97 19.65 25.09
CA GLU A 168 -0.67 19.24 25.67
C GLU A 168 0.11 18.32 24.73
N GLN A 169 -0.57 17.35 24.09
CA GLN A 169 0.06 16.47 23.09
C GLN A 169 0.50 17.25 21.86
N ARG A 170 -0.32 18.21 21.38
CA ARG A 170 0.04 19.09 20.26
C ARG A 170 1.23 19.99 20.60
N ALA A 171 1.32 20.48 21.83
CA ALA A 171 2.44 21.30 22.29
C ALA A 171 3.75 20.51 22.32
N LYS A 172 3.72 19.27 22.85
CA LYS A 172 4.88 18.37 22.89
C LYS A 172 5.39 18.01 21.49
N GLU A 173 4.49 17.65 20.57
CA GLU A 173 4.89 17.35 19.18
C GLU A 173 5.43 18.57 18.43
N ALA A 174 4.93 19.78 18.73
CA ALA A 174 5.47 21.01 18.16
C ALA A 174 6.88 21.32 18.68
N GLU A 175 7.16 21.00 19.94
CA GLU A 175 8.49 21.11 20.54
C GLU A 175 9.46 20.09 19.93
N ASP A 176 9.03 18.83 19.81
CA ASP A 176 9.82 17.77 19.17
C ASP A 176 10.13 18.07 17.68
N ARG A 177 9.16 18.60 16.93
CA ARG A 177 9.41 19.04 15.53
C ARG A 177 10.40 20.19 15.45
N ARG A 178 10.32 21.17 16.35
CA ARG A 178 11.29 22.28 16.40
C ARG A 178 12.70 21.77 16.70
N PHE A 179 12.81 20.76 17.56
CA PHE A 179 14.08 20.12 17.87
C PHE A 179 14.67 19.36 16.67
N GLU A 180 13.86 18.58 15.96
CA GLU A 180 14.31 17.87 14.75
C GLU A 180 14.68 18.83 13.60
N ASP A 181 13.89 19.88 13.36
CA ASP A 181 14.22 20.92 12.38
C ASP A 181 15.54 21.63 12.71
N TRP A 182 15.79 21.88 14.00
CA TRP A 182 17.06 22.43 14.47
C TRP A 182 18.23 21.48 14.20
N LYS A 183 18.05 20.18 14.49
CA LYS A 183 19.06 19.13 14.29
C LYS A 183 19.40 18.95 12.82
N GLN A 184 18.40 18.94 11.93
CA GLN A 184 18.59 18.88 10.48
C GLN A 184 19.35 20.09 9.95
N LYS A 185 18.99 21.31 10.37
CA LYS A 185 19.72 22.54 10.00
C LYS A 185 21.17 22.53 10.48
N LYS A 186 21.44 21.98 11.66
CA LYS A 186 22.80 21.80 12.20
C LYS A 186 23.61 20.82 11.35
N LEU A 187 23.04 19.66 11.01
CA LEU A 187 23.68 18.65 10.17
C LEU A 187 23.98 19.18 8.76
N GLN A 188 23.06 19.96 8.19
CA GLN A 188 23.23 20.56 6.88
C GLN A 188 24.35 21.61 6.87
N LYS A 189 24.42 22.49 7.89
CA LYS A 189 25.53 23.44 8.07
C LYS A 189 26.90 22.76 8.26
N ILE A 190 26.93 21.59 8.90
CA ILE A 190 28.17 20.82 9.08
C ILE A 190 28.62 20.23 7.73
N LYS A 191 27.70 19.68 6.93
CA LYS A 191 28.00 19.17 5.59
C LYS A 191 28.47 20.28 4.64
N GLU A 192 27.83 21.45 4.67
CA GLU A 192 28.23 22.61 3.85
C GLU A 192 29.65 23.11 4.18
N ARG A 193 30.07 23.01 5.45
CA ARG A 193 31.43 23.38 5.90
C ARG A 193 32.53 22.36 5.57
N GLN A 194 32.18 21.12 5.24
CA GLN A 194 33.15 20.09 4.87
C GLN A 194 33.41 20.03 3.35
N VAL A 195 32.62 20.76 2.56
CA VAL A 195 32.70 20.80 1.08
C VAL A 195 33.25 22.16 0.58
N SER A 196 33.46 23.13 1.47
CA SER A 196 34.22 24.37 1.22
C SER A 196 35.61 24.26 1.82
#